data_AF-A0A3D6BWH7-F1
#
_entry.id   AF-A0A3D6BWH7-F1
#
_cell.length_a   1.000
_cell.length_b   1.000
_cell.length_c   1.000
_cell.angle_alpha   90.00
_cell.angle_beta   90.00
_cell.angle_gamma   90.00
#
_symmetry.space_group_name_H-M   'P 1'
#
loop_
_entity.id
_entity.type
_entity.pdbx_description
1 polymer ?
#
loop_
_entity_poly.entity_id
_entity_poly.type
_entity_poly.pdbx_seq_one_letter_code
_entity_poly.pdbx_strand_id
1 'polypeptide(L)' 'NSPVYEDVFLEHDIFTGAEGLYRIFPNGDMFFEEQGSGILWVINQYGVVLKTTLKSDIEGYHYLPNWTTTYLDDELQSLN' A
#
# COMPACT_ATOMS: atom_id res chain seq x y z
N ASN A 1 -2.51 -1.81 26.16
CA ASN A 1 -1.73 -1.46 24.96
C ASN A 1 -1.08 -2.70 24.41
N SER A 2 -1.75 -3.38 23.49
CA SER A 2 -1.16 -4.41 22.65
C SER A 2 -1.27 -3.89 21.21
N PRO A 3 -0.22 -3.94 20.39
CA PRO A 3 -0.28 -3.41 19.04
C PRO A 3 -1.26 -4.28 18.27
N VAL A 4 -2.29 -3.65 17.72
CA VAL A 4 -3.26 -4.33 16.86
C VAL A 4 -2.45 -4.91 15.70
N TYR A 5 -2.54 -6.22 15.47
CA TYR A 5 -2.05 -6.96 14.28
C TYR A 5 -0.62 -7.54 14.26
N GLU A 6 0.06 -7.74 15.39
CA GLU A 6 1.39 -8.40 15.42
C GLU A 6 1.37 -9.81 14.78
N ASP A 7 0.36 -10.61 15.09
CA ASP A 7 0.24 -11.99 14.59
C ASP A 7 0.10 -12.06 13.06
N VAL A 8 -0.58 -11.08 12.45
CA VAL A 8 -0.80 -11.00 10.99
C VAL A 8 0.51 -10.65 10.27
N PHE A 9 1.34 -9.80 10.86
CA PHE A 9 2.62 -9.42 10.29
C PHE A 9 3.61 -10.60 10.32
N LEU A 10 3.56 -11.40 11.39
CA LEU A 10 4.39 -12.59 11.54
C LEU A 10 3.93 -13.77 10.67
N GLU A 11 2.63 -14.01 10.56
CA GLU A 11 2.07 -15.11 9.75
C GLU A 11 2.32 -14.95 8.24
N HIS A 12 2.39 -13.70 7.77
CA HIS A 12 2.54 -13.38 6.35
C HIS A 12 3.93 -12.86 5.96
N ASP A 13 4.93 -13.00 6.83
CA ASP A 13 6.31 -12.51 6.61
C ASP A 13 6.35 -11.01 6.22
N ILE A 14 5.50 -10.18 6.81
CA ILE A 14 5.46 -8.73 6.56
C ILE A 14 6.57 -8.07 7.37
N PHE A 15 7.75 -7.94 6.76
CA PHE A 15 8.90 -7.21 7.32
C PHE A 15 8.86 -5.73 6.91
N THR A 16 8.54 -4.83 7.84
CA THR A 16 8.75 -3.37 7.64
C THR A 16 10.21 -3.02 7.93
N GLY A 17 11.12 -3.49 7.07
CA GLY A 17 12.54 -3.10 7.08
C GLY A 17 12.82 -1.80 6.30
N ALA A 18 11.82 -1.25 5.61
CA ALA A 18 11.95 -0.06 4.79
C ALA A 18 10.83 0.93 5.14
N GLU A 19 11.11 2.20 4.95
CA GLU A 19 10.32 3.40 5.24
C GLU A 19 9.03 3.51 4.39
N GLY A 20 8.38 2.38 4.10
CA GLY A 20 7.22 2.27 3.25
C GLY A 20 6.02 3.01 3.82
N LEU A 21 5.34 3.76 2.96
CA LEU A 21 4.07 4.40 3.29
C LEU A 21 2.99 3.33 3.40
N TYR A 22 2.21 3.37 4.47
CA TYR A 22 0.98 2.60 4.57
C TYR A 22 -0.18 3.49 5.01
N ARG A 23 -1.40 3.07 4.67
CA ARG A 23 -2.64 3.72 5.08
C ARG A 23 -3.72 2.67 5.31
N ILE A 24 -4.45 2.80 6.41
CA ILE A 24 -5.67 2.03 6.65
C ILE A 24 -6.86 2.88 6.19
N PHE A 25 -7.71 2.31 5.34
CA PHE A 25 -8.93 2.95 4.84
C PHE A 25 -10.08 2.80 5.84
N PRO A 26 -11.15 3.65 5.77
CA PRO A 26 -12.27 3.59 6.71
C PRO A 26 -13.03 2.25 6.72
N ASN A 27 -12.99 1.50 5.62
CA ASN A 27 -13.59 0.17 5.52
C ASN A 27 -12.71 -0.95 6.12
N GLY A 28 -11.51 -0.62 6.63
CA GLY A 28 -10.57 -1.57 7.22
C GLY A 28 -9.55 -2.16 6.25
N ASP A 29 -9.66 -1.86 4.95
CA ASP A 29 -8.65 -2.27 3.97
C ASP A 29 -7.34 -1.50 4.19
N MET A 30 -6.20 -2.09 3.83
CA MET A 30 -4.89 -1.49 4.01
C MET A 30 -4.19 -1.31 2.67
N PHE A 31 -3.76 -0.09 2.40
CA PHE A 31 -2.81 0.25 1.35
C PHE A 31 -1.39 0.27 1.90
N PHE A 32 -0.42 -0.22 1.12
CA PHE A 32 1.00 -0.01 1.40
C PHE A 32 1.85 -0.02 0.13
N GLU A 33 3.03 0.62 0.22
CA GLU A 33 4.03 0.71 -0.85
C GLU A 33 5.27 -0.12 -0.50
N GLU A 34 5.59 -1.10 -1.34
CA GLU A 34 6.82 -1.89 -1.23
C GLU A 34 7.97 -1.11 -1.90
N GLN A 35 8.56 -0.16 -1.16
CA GLN A 35 9.51 0.82 -1.70
C GLN A 35 10.69 0.23 -2.47
N GLY A 36 11.23 -0.93 -2.07
CA GLY A 36 12.39 -1.52 -2.75
C GLY A 36 12.07 -2.00 -4.17
N SER A 37 10.84 -2.42 -4.42
CA SER A 37 10.40 -2.97 -5.71
C SER A 37 9.41 -2.06 -6.43
N GLY A 38 8.92 -0.99 -5.80
CA GLY A 38 7.94 -0.06 -6.39
C GLY A 38 6.55 -0.66 -6.60
N ILE A 39 6.21 -1.70 -5.84
CA ILE A 39 4.90 -2.37 -5.93
C ILE A 39 3.92 -1.69 -4.98
N LEU A 40 2.74 -1.39 -5.50
CA LEU A 40 1.61 -0.85 -4.75
C LEU A 40 0.62 -1.96 -4.41
N TRP A 41 0.18 -1.98 -3.15
CA TRP A 41 -0.67 -3.02 -2.62
C TRP A 41 -1.93 -2.46 -1.97
N VAL A 42 -3.05 -3.17 -2.12
CA VAL A 42 -4.23 -3.05 -1.25
C VAL A 42 -4.63 -4.45 -0.81
N ILE A 43 -4.77 -4.65 0.49
CA ILE A 43 -5.18 -5.92 1.11
C ILE A 43 -6.41 -5.71 2.01
N ASN A 44 -7.18 -6.76 2.19
CA ASN A 44 -8.29 -6.81 3.15
C ASN A 44 -8.39 -8.18 3.81
N GLN A 45 -9.41 -8.38 4.64
CA GLN A 45 -9.64 -9.64 5.35
C GLN A 45 -9.87 -10.86 4.46
N TYR A 46 -10.15 -10.67 3.16
CA TYR A 46 -10.35 -11.73 2.17
C TYR A 46 -9.12 -11.94 1.27
N GLY A 47 -8.06 -11.14 1.41
CA GLY A 47 -6.82 -11.26 0.67
C GLY A 47 -6.43 -10.00 -0.12
N VAL A 48 -5.76 -10.19 -1.26
CA VAL A 48 -5.21 -9.10 -2.08
C VAL A 48 -6.29 -8.51 -2.97
N VAL A 49 -6.56 -7.22 -2.81
CA VAL A 49 -7.50 -6.43 -3.63
C VAL A 49 -6.78 -5.79 -4.81
N LEU A 50 -5.57 -5.28 -4.58
CA LEU A 50 -4.73 -4.66 -5.60
C LEU A 50 -3.27 -5.09 -5.41
N LYS A 51 -2.63 -5.44 -6.52
CA LYS A 51 -1.18 -5.54 -6.64
C LYS A 51 -0.79 -4.98 -8.00
N THR A 52 -0.09 -3.85 -8.03
CA THR A 52 0.25 -3.19 -9.29
C THR A 52 1.57 -2.42 -9.22
N THR A 53 2.06 -1.97 -10.36
CA THR A 53 3.17 -1.04 -10.50
C THR A 53 2.75 0.15 -11.37
N LEU A 54 3.47 1.27 -11.25
CA LEU A 54 3.29 2.42 -12.13
C LEU A 54 4.08 2.17 -13.42
N LYS A 55 3.40 1.85 -14.51
CA LYS A 55 4.04 1.53 -15.80
C LYS A 55 4.99 2.64 -16.24
N SER A 56 6.20 2.26 -16.66
CA SER A 56 7.17 3.17 -17.28
C SER A 56 6.93 3.30 -18.78
N ASP A 57 7.42 4.40 -19.35
CA ASP A 57 7.53 4.58 -20.80
C ASP A 57 8.70 3.79 -21.41
N ILE A 58 9.59 3.23 -20.57
CA ILE A 58 10.70 2.37 -20.99
C ILE A 58 10.28 0.90 -20.91
N GLU A 59 10.41 0.17 -22.01
CA GLU A 59 10.06 -1.25 -22.08
C GLU A 59 10.86 -2.08 -21.07
N GLY A 60 10.15 -2.94 -20.34
CA GLY A 60 10.74 -3.80 -19.30
C GLY A 60 10.91 -3.14 -17.93
N TYR A 61 10.52 -1.87 -17.77
CA TYR A 61 10.63 -1.13 -16.50
C TYR A 61 9.27 -0.62 -16.00
N HIS A 62 9.22 -0.29 -14.71
CA HIS A 62 8.16 0.48 -14.07
C HIS A 62 8.79 1.59 -13.22
N TYR A 63 8.03 2.64 -12.96
CA TYR A 63 8.48 3.74 -12.11
C TYR A 63 8.55 3.29 -10.66
N LEU A 64 9.57 3.80 -9.94
CA LEU A 64 9.67 3.67 -8.50
C LEU A 64 8.86 4.81 -7.85
N PRO A 65 7.65 4.54 -7.34
CA PRO A 65 6.94 5.54 -6.54
C PRO A 65 7.76 5.92 -5.31
N ASN A 66 7.47 7.11 -4.82
CA ASN A 66 8.03 7.61 -3.57
C ASN A 66 6.92 8.40 -2.89
N TRP A 67 6.40 7.89 -1.77
CA TRP A 67 5.35 8.53 -0.96
C TRP A 67 4.02 8.66 -1.71
N THR A 68 3.49 7.54 -2.22
CA THR A 68 2.22 7.51 -2.96
C THR A 68 1.03 7.96 -2.11
N THR A 69 0.43 9.09 -2.43
CA THR A 69 -0.80 9.53 -1.74
C THR A 69 -2.03 8.85 -2.32
N THR A 70 -2.88 8.33 -1.45
CA THR A 70 -4.22 7.82 -1.78
C THR A 70 -5.27 8.83 -1.34
N TYR A 71 -6.39 8.90 -2.05
CA TYR A 71 -7.53 9.75 -1.69
C TYR A 71 -8.82 8.92 -1.74
N LEU A 72 -9.68 9.13 -0.76
CA LEU A 72 -11.08 8.72 -0.82
C LEU A 72 -11.86 9.70 -1.72
N ASP A 73 -13.01 9.28 -2.23
CA ASP A 73 -13.84 10.12 -3.10
C ASP A 73 -14.19 11.48 -2.45
N ASP A 74 -14.55 11.46 -1.17
CA ASP A 74 -14.87 12.68 -0.41
C ASP A 74 -13.62 13.57 -0.19
N GLU A 75 -12.44 12.97 -0.03
CA GLU A 75 -11.17 13.71 0.09
C GLU A 75 -10.81 14.37 -1.24
N LEU A 76 -11.00 13.65 -2.35
CA LEU A 76 -10.74 14.16 -3.70
C LEU A 76 -11.69 15.32 -4.05
N GLN A 77 -12.95 15.24 -3.65
CA GLN A 77 -13.91 16.33 -3.85
C GLN A 77 -13.52 17.60 -3.10
N SER A 78 -12.89 17.48 -1.92
CA SER A 78 -12.43 18.64 -1.13
C SER A 78 -11.23 19.40 -1.72
N LEU A 79 -10.58 18.82 -2.74
CA LEU A 79 -9.43 19.42 -3.44
C LEU A 79 -9.84 20.32 -4.62
N ASN A 80 -11.11 20.30 -5.03
CA ASN A 80 -11.68 21.10 -6.13
C ASN A 80 -12.49 22.29 -5.62
#